data_AF-A0A6I6EQF0-F1
#
_entry.id   AF-A0A6I6EQF0-F1
#
_cell.length_a   1.000
_cell.length_b   1.000
_cell.length_c   1.000
_cell.angle_alpha   90.00
_cell.angle_beta   90.00
_cell.angle_gamma   90.00
#
_symmetry.space_group_name_H-M   'P 1'
#
loop_
_entity.id
_entity.type
_entity.pdbx_description
1 polymer ?
#
loop_
_entity_poly.entity_id
_entity_poly.type
_entity_poly.pdbx_seq_one_letter_code
_entity_poly.pdbx_strand_id
1 'polypeptide(L)' 'MTLQKKLFLLIVSPILLIQGLWMFLDARKRGEKYYWLWGIFGLINTPGNLVIYLIVTRIIIDKYGKR' A
#
# COMPACT_ATOMS: atom_id res chain seq x y z
N MET A 1 26.94 -10.19 13.29
CA MET A 1 25.76 -9.38 12.89
C MET A 1 24.65 -10.33 12.45
N THR A 2 23.59 -10.43 13.24
CA THR A 2 22.88 -11.67 13.60
C THR A 2 21.96 -12.24 12.52
N LEU A 3 22.01 -13.56 12.33
CA LEU A 3 21.23 -14.37 11.36
C LEU A 3 19.73 -14.01 11.33
N GLN A 4 19.17 -13.62 12.47
CA GLN A 4 17.78 -13.20 12.62
C GLN A 4 17.42 -11.95 11.78
N LYS A 5 18.35 -10.99 11.64
CA LYS A 5 18.09 -9.80 10.80
C LYS A 5 17.95 -10.16 9.32
N LYS A 6 18.69 -11.18 8.86
CA LYS A 6 18.62 -11.65 7.46
C LYS A 6 17.29 -12.34 7.17
N LEU A 7 16.83 -13.20 8.08
CA LEU A 7 15.53 -13.86 7.98
C LEU A 7 14.37 -12.85 8.01
N PHE A 8 14.46 -11.85 8.88
CA PHE A 8 13.47 -10.77 8.95
C PHE A 8 13.36 -10.02 7.62
N LEU A 9 14.49 -9.58 7.05
CA LEU A 9 14.51 -8.88 5.75
C LEU A 9 14.00 -9.75 4.60
N LEU A 10 14.31 -11.05 4.60
CA LEU A 10 13.87 -12.00 3.57
C LEU A 10 12.34 -12.14 3.55
N ILE A 11 11.69 -12.03 4.70
CA ILE A 11 10.23 -12.17 4.83
C ILE A 11 9.54 -10.82 4.62
N VAL A 12 10.11 -9.75 5.17
CA VAL A 12 9.52 -8.40 5.12
C VAL A 12 9.55 -7.84 3.70
N SER A 13 10.63 -8.04 2.95
CA SER A 13 10.77 -7.55 1.57
C SER A 13 9.64 -8.01 0.63
N PRO A 14 9.34 -9.32 0.48
CA PRO A 14 8.23 -9.77 -0.36
C PRO A 14 6.86 -9.34 0.18
N ILE A 15 6.70 -9.22 1.50
CA ILE A 15 5.43 -8.72 2.08
C ILE A 15 5.19 -7.27 1.69
N LEU A 16 6.21 -6.40 1.77
CA LEU A 16 6.09 -5.02 1.29
C LEU A 16 5.78 -4.96 -0.20
N LEU A 17 6.45 -5.79 -1.02
CA LEU A 17 6.17 -5.86 -2.46
C LEU A 17 4.72 -6.29 -2.73
N ILE A 18 4.24 -7.34 -2.07
CA ILE A 18 2.86 -7.82 -2.20
C ILE A 18 1.88 -6.74 -1.75
N GLN A 19 2.15 -6.04 -0.64
CA GLN A 19 1.32 -4.95 -0.15
C GLN A 19 1.24 -3.79 -1.15
N GLY A 20 2.38 -3.31 -1.66
CA GLY A 20 2.42 -2.23 -2.64
C GLY A 20 1.73 -2.61 -3.95
N LEU A 21 1.93 -3.83 -4.43
CA LEU A 21 1.24 -4.36 -5.61
C LEU A 21 -0.26 -4.47 -5.39
N TRP A 22 -0.69 -4.91 -4.20
CA TRP A 22 -2.11 -4.99 -3.85
C TRP A 22 -2.76 -3.61 -3.79
N MET A 23 -2.11 -2.62 -3.17
CA MET A 23 -2.58 -1.22 -3.15
C MET A 23 -2.66 -0.63 -4.56
N PHE A 24 -1.68 -0.92 -5.43
CA PHE A 24 -1.71 -0.50 -6.83
C PHE A 24 -2.90 -1.10 -7.59
N LEU A 25 -3.13 -2.42 -7.43
CA LEU A 25 -4.25 -3.11 -8.09
C LEU A 25 -5.61 -2.66 -7.56
N ASP A 26 -5.75 -2.44 -6.25
CA ASP A 26 -6.98 -1.95 -5.65
C ASP A 26 -7.30 -0.52 -6.12
N ALA A 27 -6.32 0.40 -6.08
CA ALA A 27 -6.49 1.77 -6.55
C ALA A 27 -6.81 1.82 -8.06
N ARG A 28 -6.19 0.94 -8.85
CA ARG A 28 -6.49 0.80 -10.29
C ARG A 28 -7.93 0.33 -10.51
N LYS A 29 -8.42 -0.65 -9.73
CA LYS A 29 -9.81 -1.14 -9.81
C LYS A 29 -10.83 -0.06 -9.41
N ARG A 30 -10.47 0.83 -8.49
CA ARG A 30 -11.29 1.99 -8.08
C ARG A 30 -11.30 3.11 -9.13
N GLY A 31 -10.44 3.05 -10.15
CA GLY A 31 -10.34 4.10 -11.16
C GLY A 31 -9.69 5.39 -10.65
N GLU A 32 -8.89 5.31 -9.58
CA GLU A 32 -8.21 6.48 -9.05
C GLU A 32 -7.15 6.98 -10.03
N LYS A 33 -7.17 8.27 -10.40
CA LYS A 33 -6.25 8.87 -11.39
C LYS A 33 -4.78 8.64 -11.05
N TYR A 34 -4.46 8.51 -9.77
CA TYR A 34 -3.10 8.40 -9.23
C TYR A 34 -2.82 7.02 -8.61
N TYR A 35 -3.38 5.94 -9.18
CA TYR A 35 -3.21 4.57 -8.69
C TYR A 35 -1.73 4.13 -8.51
N TRP A 36 -0.82 4.62 -9.35
CA TRP A 36 0.62 4.34 -9.25
C TRP A 36 1.25 4.93 -7.98
N LEU A 37 0.80 6.12 -7.54
CA LEU A 37 1.31 6.75 -6.32
C LEU A 37 0.98 5.91 -5.09
N TRP A 38 -0.20 5.30 -5.05
CA TRP A 38 -0.57 4.39 -3.96
C TRP A 38 0.30 3.12 -3.92
N GLY A 39 0.70 2.58 -5.07
CA GLY A 39 1.62 1.45 -5.12
C GLY A 39 2.99 1.77 -4.52
N ILE A 40 3.58 2.91 -4.88
CA ILE A 40 4.86 3.38 -4.31
C ILE A 40 4.70 3.71 -2.83
N PHE A 41 3.60 4.37 -2.46
CA PHE A 41 3.32 4.72 -1.08
C PHE A 41 3.24 3.47 -0.20
N GLY A 42 2.63 2.38 -0.68
CA GLY A 42 2.58 1.11 0.04
C GLY A 42 3.95 0.46 0.29
N LEU A 43 4.97 0.79 -0.50
CA LEU A 43 6.34 0.24 -0.38
C LEU A 43 7.22 0.99 0.62
N ILE A 44 6.84 2.20 1.03
CA ILE A 44 7.67 3.05 1.89
C ILE A 44 7.58 2.61 3.36
N ASN A 45 6.38 2.26 3.84
CA ASN A 45 6.16 1.88 5.22
C ASN A 45 4.96 0.94 5.41
N THR A 46 5.16 -0.11 6.19
CA THR A 46 4.12 -1.06 6.62
C THR A 46 4.08 -1.07 8.15
N PRO A 47 2.90 -1.04 8.81
CA PRO A 47 1.53 -0.99 8.28
C PRO A 47 0.94 0.42 8.12
N GLY A 48 1.67 1.48 8.51
CA GLY A 48 1.16 2.85 8.56
C GLY A 48 0.60 3.36 7.23
N ASN A 49 1.28 3.11 6.11
CA ASN A 49 0.83 3.60 4.81
C ASN A 49 -0.40 2.86 4.29
N LEU A 50 -0.63 1.61 4.73
CA LEU A 50 -1.85 0.86 4.43
C LEU A 50 -3.05 1.48 5.15
N VAL A 51 -2.88 1.89 6.42
CA VAL A 51 -3.94 2.57 7.18
C VAL A 51 -4.30 3.91 6.52
N ILE A 52 -3.30 4.71 6.15
CA ILE A 52 -3.50 5.98 5.44
C ILE A 52 -4.23 5.74 4.11
N TYR A 53 -3.82 4.73 3.34
CA TYR A 53 -4.49 4.35 2.10
C TYR A 53 -5.96 4.05 2.32
N LEU A 54 -6.29 3.19 3.28
CA LEU A 54 -7.68 2.82 3.57
C LEU A 54 -8.49 4.04 4.01
N ILE A 55 -7.96 4.92 4.86
CA ILE A 55 -8.65 6.14 5.28
C ILE A 55 -8.92 7.04 4.07
N VAL A 56 -7.91 7.34 3.26
CA VAL A 56 -8.07 8.26 2.13
C VAL A 56 -9.01 7.66 1.08
N THR A 57 -8.79 6.42 0.66
CA THR A 57 -9.59 5.78 -0.40
C THR A 57 -11.02 5.45 0.04
N ARG A 58 -11.25 5.03 1.29
CA ARG A 58 -12.59 4.64 1.78
C ARG A 58 -13.39 5.78 2.39
N ILE A 59 -12.74 6.76 3.04
CA ILE A 59 -13.44 7.84 3.76
C ILE A 59 -13.47 9.12 2.95
N ILE A 60 -12.37 9.48 2.25
CA ILE A 60 -12.27 10.74 1.53
C ILE A 60 -12.77 10.58 0.10
N ILE A 61 -12.15 9.66 -0.66
CA ILE A 61 -12.45 9.50 -2.09
C ILE A 61 -13.89 9.00 -2.29
N ASP A 62 -14.40 8.09 -1.46
CA ASP A 62 -15.80 7.63 -1.56
C ASP A 62 -16.81 8.75 -1.25
N LYS A 63 -16.43 9.69 -0.36
CA LYS A 63 -17.29 10.80 0.07
C LYS A 63 -17.33 11.96 -0.93
N TYR A 64 -16.21 12.23 -1.60
CA TYR A 64 -16.07 13.30 -2.60
C TYR A 64 -16.17 12.81 -4.06
N GLY A 65 -16.03 11.51 -4.29
CA GLY A 65 -16.14 10.82 -5.56
C GLY A 65 -17.53 10.24 -5.83
N LYS A 66 -18.56 10.80 -5.19
CA LYS A 66 -19.95 10.62 -5.64
C LYS A 66 -20.06 11.05 -7.10
N ARG A 67 -20.01 10.05 -7.99
CA ARG A 67 -20.98 10.00 -9.07
C ARG A 67 -22.35 9.73 -8.47
#